data_AF-A0A6G5A4B0-F1
#
_entry.id   AF-A0A6G5A4B0-F1
#
_cell.length_a   1.000
_cell.length_b   1.000
_cell.length_c   1.000
_cell.angle_alpha   90.00
_cell.angle_beta   90.00
_cell.angle_gamma   90.00
#
_symmetry.space_group_name_H-M   'P 1'
#
loop_
_entity.id
_entity.type
_entity.pdbx_description
1 polymer ?
#
loop_
_entity_poly.entity_id
_entity_poly.type
_entity_poly.pdbx_seq_one_letter_code
_entity_poly.pdbx_strand_id
1 'polypeptide(L)'
;MYDKTFKRTFPNGTNETFMKTYFENIFKKVQEGINKKGVMVKISVANVSCRDKLAKHHRYGKYIGKINGNKTLRRLIKYAESMNHSNDSIHYLFVAGPFDVPRIQTDDLHTNNTFCTKNASAAVVETSIFPKHFYHYTTQKMTALTLGFKSPTSLSEQDEKI
;
A
#
# COMPACT_ATOMS: atom_id res chain seq x y z
N MET A 1 6.90 -0.68 2.97
CA MET A 1 7.78 -1.78 2.49
C MET A 1 7.60 -1.94 1.00
N TYR A 2 8.56 -2.59 0.34
CA TYR A 2 8.49 -2.91 -1.08
C TYR A 2 9.15 -4.25 -1.36
N ASP A 3 8.89 -4.86 -2.51
CA ASP A 3 9.55 -6.09 -2.93
C ASP A 3 10.57 -5.85 -4.07
N LYS A 4 11.30 -6.90 -4.45
CA LYS A 4 12.22 -6.87 -5.58
C LYS A 4 11.59 -6.48 -6.91
N THR A 5 10.29 -6.76 -7.14
CA THR A 5 9.65 -6.39 -8.40
C THR A 5 9.50 -4.88 -8.48
N PHE A 6 9.03 -4.23 -7.40
CA PHE A 6 9.02 -2.79 -7.27
C PHE A 6 10.43 -2.19 -7.33
N LYS A 7 11.40 -2.80 -6.63
CA LYS A 7 12.81 -2.35 -6.65
C LYS A 7 13.37 -2.25 -8.07
N ARG A 8 13.02 -3.19 -8.95
CA ARG A 8 13.49 -3.25 -10.35
C ARG A 8 12.95 -2.14 -11.24
N THR A 9 11.89 -1.44 -10.83
CA THR A 9 11.38 -0.30 -11.60
C THR A 9 12.27 0.94 -11.49
N PHE A 10 13.34 0.88 -10.69
CA PHE A 10 14.31 1.94 -10.48
C PHE A 10 15.70 1.48 -10.97
N PRO A 11 16.06 1.77 -12.24
CA PRO A 11 17.26 1.21 -12.88
C PRO A 11 18.58 1.69 -12.27
N ASN A 12 18.61 2.88 -11.65
CA ASN A 12 19.84 3.53 -11.17
C ASN A 12 20.25 3.13 -9.73
N GLY A 13 19.77 1.98 -9.25
CA GLY A 13 20.03 1.51 -7.90
C GLY A 13 19.12 2.16 -6.86
N THR A 14 18.81 1.39 -5.82
CA THR A 14 17.87 1.76 -4.76
C THR A 14 18.48 1.39 -3.43
N ASN A 15 19.15 2.36 -2.81
CA ASN A 15 19.50 2.27 -1.41
C ASN A 15 18.28 2.63 -0.55
N GLU A 16 18.37 2.36 0.75
CA GLU A 16 17.27 2.58 1.68
C GLU A 16 16.87 4.06 1.75
N THR A 17 17.84 4.96 1.73
CA THR A 17 17.63 6.42 1.75
C THR A 17 16.78 6.89 0.55
N PHE A 18 17.16 6.48 -0.67
CA PHE A 18 16.41 6.81 -1.88
C PHE A 18 14.97 6.33 -1.77
N MET A 19 14.76 5.09 -1.33
CA MET A 19 13.43 4.51 -1.17
C MET A 19 12.61 5.23 -0.10
N LYS A 20 13.24 5.61 1.02
CA LYS A 20 12.60 6.39 2.07
C LYS A 20 12.12 7.74 1.54
N THR A 21 13.00 8.52 0.90
CA THR A 21 12.63 9.80 0.28
C THR A 21 11.54 9.63 -0.78
N TYR A 22 11.60 8.56 -1.56
CA TYR A 22 10.56 8.27 -2.56
C TYR A 22 9.19 8.04 -1.92
N PHE A 23 9.11 7.22 -0.87
CA PHE A 23 7.86 6.99 -0.15
C PHE A 23 7.37 8.22 0.62
N GLU A 24 8.27 9.00 1.22
CA GLU A 24 7.92 10.29 1.84
C GLU A 24 7.26 11.23 0.84
N ASN A 25 7.78 11.32 -0.39
CA ASN A 25 7.17 12.12 -1.45
C ASN A 25 5.79 11.59 -1.89
N ILE A 26 5.61 10.27 -1.96
CA ILE A 26 4.29 9.68 -2.24
C ILE A 26 3.31 10.06 -1.12
N PHE A 27 3.66 9.79 0.13
CA PHE A 27 2.76 10.00 1.27
C PHE A 27 2.51 11.47 1.58
N LYS A 28 3.44 12.37 1.23
CA LYS A 28 3.17 13.82 1.23
C LYS A 28 2.04 14.17 0.27
N LYS A 29 2.06 13.65 -0.97
CA LYS A 29 0.96 13.86 -1.94
C LYS A 29 -0.35 13.24 -1.48
N VAL A 30 -0.30 12.06 -0.84
CA VAL A 30 -1.48 11.43 -0.23
C VAL A 30 -2.08 12.33 0.85
N GLN A 31 -1.24 12.83 1.76
CA GLN A 31 -1.67 13.76 2.81
C GLN A 31 -2.30 15.02 2.22
N GLU A 32 -1.65 15.66 1.24
CA GLU A 32 -2.19 16.83 0.54
C GLU A 32 -3.55 16.50 -0.11
N GLY A 33 -3.67 15.33 -0.74
CA GLY A 33 -4.90 14.87 -1.38
C GLY A 33 -6.05 14.60 -0.42
N ILE A 34 -5.76 14.07 0.78
CA ILE A 34 -6.77 13.83 1.84
C ILE A 34 -7.14 15.17 2.51
N ASN A 35 -6.16 16.01 2.84
CA ASN A 35 -6.39 17.32 3.46
C ASN A 35 -7.22 18.24 2.57
N LYS A 36 -7.01 18.22 1.25
CA LYS A 36 -7.84 18.97 0.28
C LYS A 36 -9.31 18.57 0.31
N LYS A 37 -9.62 17.39 0.83
CA LYS A 37 -11.00 16.93 0.98
C LYS A 37 -11.62 17.39 2.30
N GLY A 38 -10.85 17.94 3.25
CA GLY A 38 -11.35 18.45 4.53
C GLY A 38 -10.93 17.62 5.74
N VAL A 39 -10.30 16.46 5.53
CA VAL A 39 -9.82 15.60 6.64
C VAL A 39 -8.38 15.97 6.97
N MET A 40 -8.15 16.59 8.12
CA MET A 40 -6.82 17.05 8.54
C MET A 40 -6.00 15.90 9.15
N VAL A 41 -5.12 15.29 8.34
CA VAL A 41 -4.18 14.25 8.79
C VAL A 41 -2.74 14.70 8.64
N LYS A 42 -1.88 14.11 9.49
CA LYS A 42 -0.42 14.19 9.37
C LYS A 42 0.11 12.78 9.13
N ILE A 43 0.75 12.56 7.98
CA ILE A 43 1.30 11.26 7.59
C ILE A 43 2.82 11.35 7.62
N SER A 44 3.46 10.41 8.31
CA SER A 44 4.92 10.26 8.33
C SER A 44 5.32 8.83 7.95
N VAL A 45 6.47 8.70 7.28
CA VAL A 45 7.02 7.39 6.91
C VAL A 45 7.99 6.93 8.00
N ALA A 46 7.55 6.01 8.85
CA ALA A 46 8.36 5.53 9.98
C ALA A 46 9.52 4.63 9.54
N ASN A 47 9.27 3.62 8.69
CA ASN A 47 10.27 2.63 8.28
C ASN A 47 10.08 2.18 6.83
N VAL A 48 11.18 1.98 6.11
CA VAL A 48 11.21 1.50 4.73
C VAL A 48 12.19 0.34 4.61
N SER A 49 11.70 -0.80 4.13
CA SER A 49 12.53 -1.98 3.92
C SER A 49 12.06 -2.81 2.71
N CYS A 50 13.02 -3.50 2.09
CA CYS A 50 12.79 -4.47 1.04
C CYS A 50 12.39 -5.83 1.66
N ARG A 51 11.23 -6.37 1.28
CA ARG A 51 10.63 -7.57 1.89
C ARG A 51 10.08 -8.53 0.84
N ASP A 52 10.98 -9.15 0.08
CA ASP A 52 10.67 -10.05 -1.03
C ASP A 52 9.82 -11.28 -0.67
N LYS A 53 9.85 -11.68 0.61
CA LYS A 53 9.10 -12.85 1.09
C LYS A 53 7.61 -12.58 1.30
N LEU A 54 7.19 -11.32 1.35
CA LEU A 54 5.79 -10.93 1.58
C LEU A 54 4.95 -11.11 0.31
N ALA A 55 5.45 -10.65 -0.84
CA ALA A 55 4.82 -10.85 -2.13
C ALA A 55 4.72 -12.34 -2.46
N LYS A 56 3.53 -12.79 -2.85
CA LYS A 56 3.32 -14.17 -3.29
C LYS A 56 2.86 -14.20 -4.71
N HIS A 57 3.51 -15.02 -5.50
CA HIS A 57 3.16 -15.26 -6.88
C HIS A 57 2.50 -16.62 -7.01
N HIS A 58 1.61 -16.73 -7.99
CA HIS A 58 1.22 -18.04 -8.49
C HIS A 58 2.44 -18.78 -9.04
N ARG A 59 2.44 -20.10 -8.92
CA ARG A 59 3.49 -20.96 -9.46
C ARG A 59 2.85 -21.96 -10.41
N TYR A 60 3.39 -22.03 -11.61
CA TYR A 60 3.04 -23.04 -12.60
C TYR A 60 4.30 -23.87 -12.85
N GLY A 61 4.50 -24.92 -12.05
CA GLY A 61 5.76 -25.66 -12.00
C GLY A 61 6.92 -24.74 -11.58
N LYS A 62 7.91 -24.57 -12.48
CA LYS A 62 9.08 -23.69 -12.27
C LYS A 62 8.82 -22.22 -12.60
N TYR A 63 7.70 -21.90 -13.26
CA TYR A 63 7.40 -20.53 -13.69
C TYR A 63 6.73 -19.72 -12.58
N ILE A 64 7.21 -18.49 -12.37
CA ILE A 64 6.60 -17.50 -11.49
C ILE A 64 5.55 -16.75 -12.29
N GLY A 65 4.30 -16.89 -11.89
CA GLY A 65 3.16 -16.21 -12.51
C GLY A 65 2.85 -14.85 -11.86
N LYS A 66 1.62 -14.38 -12.10
CA LYS A 66 1.05 -13.15 -11.52
C LYS A 66 1.11 -13.17 -9.99
N ILE A 67 1.09 -11.98 -9.40
CA ILE A 67 1.04 -11.83 -7.94
C ILE A 67 -0.34 -12.29 -7.46
N ASN A 68 -0.38 -13.15 -6.45
CA ASN A 68 -1.59 -13.54 -5.75
C ASN A 68 -1.90 -12.46 -4.69
N GLY A 69 -2.83 -11.56 -5.01
CA GLY A 69 -3.15 -10.40 -4.18
C GLY A 69 -3.60 -10.81 -2.77
N ASN A 70 -4.57 -11.70 -2.68
CA ASN A 70 -5.15 -12.17 -1.41
C ASN A 70 -4.12 -12.86 -0.49
N LYS A 71 -3.28 -13.75 -1.02
CA LYS A 71 -2.22 -14.40 -0.23
C LYS A 71 -1.14 -13.41 0.19
N THR A 72 -0.89 -12.38 -0.61
CA THR A 72 0.06 -11.31 -0.30
C THR A 72 -0.47 -10.43 0.84
N LEU A 73 -1.72 -9.96 0.75
CA LEU A 73 -2.37 -9.18 1.80
C LEU A 73 -2.41 -9.95 3.14
N ARG A 74 -2.83 -11.23 3.13
CA ARG A 74 -2.84 -12.06 4.35
C ARG A 74 -1.46 -12.19 5.00
N ARG A 75 -0.38 -12.22 4.21
CA ARG A 75 0.99 -12.25 4.76
C ARG A 75 1.42 -10.91 5.32
N LEU A 76 1.03 -9.83 4.65
CA LEU A 76 1.29 -8.48 5.11
C LEU A 76 0.60 -8.20 6.45
N ILE A 77 -0.66 -8.62 6.60
CA ILE A 77 -1.41 -8.52 7.86
C ILE A 77 -0.67 -9.25 8.98
N LYS A 78 -0.33 -10.53 8.79
CA LYS A 78 0.42 -11.31 9.79
C LYS A 78 1.77 -10.69 10.16
N TYR A 79 2.46 -10.13 9.17
CA TYR A 79 3.70 -9.40 9.42
C TYR A 79 3.44 -8.15 10.24
N ALA A 80 2.42 -7.36 9.90
CA ALA A 80 2.05 -6.14 10.62
C ALA A 80 1.67 -6.42 12.08
N GLU A 81 0.86 -7.47 12.32
CA GLU A 81 0.50 -7.95 13.67
C GLU A 81 1.74 -8.30 14.52
N SER A 82 2.80 -8.82 13.89
CA SER A 82 4.05 -9.17 14.59
C SER A 82 4.95 -7.98 14.93
N MET A 83 4.72 -6.81 14.35
CA MET A 83 5.60 -5.63 14.52
C MET A 83 5.31 -4.84 15.80
N ASN A 84 4.20 -5.13 16.49
CA ASN A 84 3.74 -4.45 17.71
C ASN A 84 3.79 -2.91 17.61
N HIS A 85 3.46 -2.39 16.42
CA HIS A 85 3.36 -0.95 16.20
C HIS A 85 2.06 -0.39 16.78
N SER A 86 1.99 0.93 16.91
CA SER A 86 0.80 1.64 17.37
C SER A 86 -0.37 1.48 16.39
N ASN A 87 -1.60 1.54 16.91
CA ASN A 87 -2.82 1.29 16.13
C ASN A 87 -3.12 2.38 15.09
N ASP A 88 -2.41 3.51 15.13
CA ASP A 88 -2.42 4.59 14.14
C ASP A 88 -1.40 4.37 12.99
N SER A 89 -0.82 3.16 12.90
CA SER A 89 0.11 2.78 11.82
C SER A 89 -0.59 1.97 10.73
N ILE A 90 -0.25 2.26 9.46
CA ILE A 90 -0.67 1.45 8.30
C ILE A 90 0.56 0.84 7.63
N HIS A 91 0.55 -0.48 7.43
CA HIS A 91 1.63 -1.22 6.79
C HIS A 91 1.39 -1.36 5.29
N TYR A 92 2.24 -0.72 4.48
CA TYR A 92 2.16 -0.80 3.03
C TYR A 92 3.17 -1.79 2.44
N LEU A 93 2.75 -2.56 1.43
CA LEU A 93 3.64 -3.31 0.55
C LEU A 93 3.44 -2.88 -0.91
N PHE A 94 4.46 -2.24 -1.49
CA PHE A 94 4.50 -1.89 -2.91
C PHE A 94 5.10 -3.04 -3.71
N VAL A 95 4.41 -3.43 -4.79
CA VAL A 95 4.80 -4.51 -5.69
C VAL A 95 4.56 -4.09 -7.15
N ALA A 96 5.41 -4.54 -8.07
CA ALA A 96 5.27 -4.22 -9.49
C ALA A 96 4.85 -5.43 -10.33
N GLY A 97 3.88 -5.22 -11.20
CA GLY A 97 3.33 -6.23 -12.10
C GLY A 97 1.93 -6.69 -11.70
N PRO A 98 1.25 -7.42 -12.60
CA PRO A 98 -0.17 -7.66 -12.49
C PRO A 98 -0.53 -8.58 -11.32
N PHE A 99 -1.57 -8.20 -10.57
CA PHE A 99 -2.29 -9.15 -9.73
C PHE A 99 -3.02 -10.22 -10.56
N ASP A 100 -3.38 -11.31 -9.91
CA ASP A 100 -4.21 -12.36 -10.46
C ASP A 100 -5.64 -11.85 -10.65
N VAL A 101 -5.92 -11.32 -11.84
CA VAL A 101 -7.27 -10.79 -12.13
C VAL A 101 -7.88 -11.28 -13.41
N PRO A 102 -9.20 -11.53 -13.31
CA PRO A 102 -10.15 -10.43 -13.53
C PRO A 102 -10.98 -9.93 -12.32
N ARG A 103 -10.88 -10.49 -11.10
CA ARG A 103 -11.84 -10.23 -9.97
C ARG A 103 -11.44 -9.34 -8.77
N ILE A 104 -10.24 -8.79 -8.71
CA ILE A 104 -9.69 -7.98 -7.61
C ILE A 104 -9.36 -6.60 -8.19
N GLN A 105 -10.12 -5.58 -7.82
CA GLN A 105 -9.70 -4.23 -8.18
C GLN A 105 -8.40 -3.92 -7.42
N THR A 106 -7.51 -3.13 -8.01
CA THR A 106 -6.22 -2.80 -7.37
C THR A 106 -6.40 -2.12 -6.01
N ASP A 107 -7.58 -1.56 -5.77
CA ASP A 107 -8.02 -0.98 -4.51
C ASP A 107 -8.66 -1.93 -3.50
N ASP A 108 -8.84 -3.22 -3.80
CA ASP A 108 -9.45 -4.19 -2.89
C ASP A 108 -8.44 -4.82 -1.92
N LEU A 109 -7.13 -4.61 -2.12
CA LEU A 109 -6.08 -5.27 -1.34
C LEU A 109 -5.67 -4.48 -0.10
N HIS A 110 -6.64 -4.15 0.74
CA HIS A 110 -6.42 -3.49 2.02
C HIS A 110 -7.24 -4.15 3.13
N THR A 111 -6.89 -3.82 4.37
CA THR A 111 -7.76 -4.06 5.50
C THR A 111 -8.79 -2.92 5.60
N ASN A 112 -10.06 -3.28 5.74
CA ASN A 112 -11.14 -2.30 5.81
C ASN A 112 -11.44 -1.96 7.27
N ASN A 113 -11.60 -0.68 7.59
CA ASN A 113 -11.96 -0.17 8.92
C ASN A 113 -11.06 -0.70 10.06
N THR A 114 -9.76 -0.84 9.81
CA THR A 114 -8.80 -1.33 10.82
C THR A 114 -7.98 -0.23 11.45
N PHE A 115 -7.99 0.98 10.91
CA PHE A 115 -7.22 2.09 11.45
C PHE A 115 -7.69 2.45 12.86
N CYS A 116 -6.75 2.68 13.79
CA CYS A 116 -7.01 2.90 15.21
C CYS A 116 -7.77 1.76 15.92
N THR A 117 -7.81 0.56 15.35
CA THR A 117 -8.37 -0.63 16.00
C THR A 117 -7.27 -1.54 16.54
N LYS A 118 -7.65 -2.63 17.24
CA LYS A 118 -6.71 -3.67 17.65
C LYS A 118 -6.15 -4.49 16.48
N ASN A 119 -6.79 -4.42 15.31
CA ASN A 119 -6.36 -5.16 14.13
C ASN A 119 -5.32 -4.36 13.36
N ALA A 120 -4.29 -5.04 12.86
CA ALA A 120 -3.26 -4.37 12.09
C ALA A 120 -3.82 -3.81 10.78
N SER A 121 -3.50 -2.54 10.48
CA SER A 121 -3.85 -1.92 9.21
C SER A 121 -2.82 -2.21 8.15
N ALA A 122 -3.24 -2.71 6.98
CA ALA A 122 -2.36 -3.15 5.91
C ALA A 122 -2.95 -2.88 4.53
N ALA A 123 -2.09 -2.51 3.57
CA ALA A 123 -2.47 -2.30 2.17
C ALA A 123 -1.37 -2.76 1.21
N VAL A 124 -1.76 -3.45 0.13
CA VAL A 124 -0.86 -3.84 -0.96
C VAL A 124 -1.11 -2.91 -2.14
N VAL A 125 -0.08 -2.22 -2.60
CA VAL A 125 -0.17 -1.27 -3.72
C VAL A 125 0.42 -1.91 -4.97
N GLU A 126 -0.41 -2.15 -5.98
CA GLU A 126 0.06 -2.51 -7.31
C GLU A 126 0.69 -1.32 -8.00
N THR A 127 1.84 -1.55 -8.62
CA THR A 127 2.47 -0.58 -9.52
C THR A 127 2.77 -1.20 -10.88
N SER A 128 2.96 -0.33 -11.85
CA SER A 128 3.46 -0.72 -13.16
C SER A 128 4.92 -1.16 -13.07
N ILE A 129 5.32 -2.11 -13.91
CA ILE A 129 6.73 -2.50 -14.12
C ILE A 129 7.55 -1.38 -14.76
N PHE A 130 6.89 -0.46 -15.46
CA PHE A 130 7.48 0.79 -15.94
C PHE A 130 7.19 1.90 -14.93
N PRO A 131 8.22 2.61 -14.42
CA PRO A 131 8.02 3.67 -13.44
C PRO A 131 7.08 4.74 -14.00
N LYS A 132 5.92 4.92 -13.36
CA LYS A 132 5.00 6.03 -13.62
C LYS A 132 5.01 6.99 -12.43
N HIS A 133 4.89 8.29 -12.69
CA HIS A 133 4.87 9.33 -11.65
C HIS A 133 3.58 9.36 -10.79
N PHE A 134 2.65 8.42 -11.00
CA PHE A 134 1.27 8.50 -10.53
C PHE A 134 0.88 7.48 -9.45
N TYR A 135 1.84 6.76 -8.84
CA TYR A 135 1.53 5.78 -7.77
C TYR A 135 0.87 6.40 -6.52
N HIS A 136 0.97 7.72 -6.37
CA HIS A 136 0.30 8.46 -5.30
C HIS A 136 -1.23 8.38 -5.39
N TYR A 137 -1.84 8.26 -6.58
CA TYR A 137 -3.31 8.15 -6.69
C TYR A 137 -3.81 6.81 -6.15
N THR A 138 -3.19 5.69 -6.56
CA THR A 138 -3.52 4.36 -6.02
C THR A 138 -3.26 4.32 -4.53
N THR A 139 -2.12 4.87 -4.08
CA THR A 139 -1.78 4.93 -2.66
C THR A 139 -2.82 5.75 -1.89
N GLN A 140 -3.23 6.91 -2.39
CA GLN A 140 -4.24 7.75 -1.76
C GLN A 140 -5.57 7.02 -1.63
N LYS A 141 -6.00 6.33 -2.69
CA LYS A 141 -7.22 5.50 -2.69
C LYS A 141 -7.15 4.44 -1.58
N MET A 142 -6.03 3.70 -1.51
CA MET A 142 -5.82 2.68 -0.47
C MET A 142 -5.78 3.24 0.94
N THR A 143 -5.11 4.38 1.13
CA THR A 143 -5.06 5.06 2.43
C THR A 143 -6.45 5.47 2.87
N ALA A 144 -7.23 6.15 2.01
CA ALA A 144 -8.59 6.57 2.32
C ALA A 144 -9.48 5.38 2.72
N LEU A 145 -9.46 4.30 1.94
CA LEU A 145 -10.22 3.09 2.25
C LEU A 145 -9.78 2.44 3.58
N THR A 146 -8.48 2.43 3.87
CA THR A 146 -7.95 1.88 5.14
C THR A 146 -8.34 2.74 6.34
N LEU A 147 -8.41 4.05 6.17
CA LEU A 147 -8.94 5.00 7.16
C LEU A 147 -10.45 4.87 7.38
N GLY A 148 -11.16 4.16 6.50
CA GLY A 148 -12.60 3.89 6.61
C GLY A 148 -13.48 4.70 5.66
N PHE A 149 -12.90 5.39 4.67
CA PHE A 149 -13.67 6.18 3.72
C PHE A 149 -14.43 5.24 2.79
N LYS A 150 -15.71 5.51 2.55
CA LYS A 150 -16.55 4.70 1.64
C LYS A 150 -16.35 5.06 0.18
N SER A 151 -16.05 6.33 -0.11
CA SER A 151 -15.75 6.79 -1.46
C SER A 151 -14.39 7.50 -1.49
N PRO A 152 -13.33 6.83 -2.01
CA PRO A 152 -12.00 7.43 -2.08
C PRO A 152 -11.92 8.57 -3.09
N THR A 153 -12.91 8.74 -3.97
CA THR A 153 -13.00 9.82 -4.96
C THR A 153 -13.79 11.04 -4.47
N SER A 154 -14.76 10.88 -3.57
CA SER A 154 -15.59 11.96 -3.02
C SER A 154 -15.85 11.73 -1.53
N LEU A 155 -15.62 12.71 -0.66
CA LEU A 155 -16.13 12.58 0.70
C LEU A 155 -17.64 12.67 0.67
N SER A 156 -18.30 11.70 1.29
CA SER A 156 -19.71 11.77 1.64
C SER A 156 -19.86 12.20 3.10
N GLU A 157 -21.03 12.67 3.52
CA GLU A 157 -21.35 12.96 4.93
C GLU A 157 -21.07 11.76 5.86
N GLN A 158 -21.02 10.54 5.31
CA GLN A 158 -20.70 9.33 6.06
C GLN A 158 -19.21 9.20 6.39
N ASP A 159 -18.35 9.91 5.65
CA ASP A 159 -16.89 9.96 5.83
C ASP A 159 -16.46 11.09 6.79
N GLU A 160 -17.36 12.03 7.12
CA GLU A 160 -17.10 13.13 8.07
C GLU A 160 -17.14 12.68 9.54
N LYS A 161 -17.61 11.46 9.81
CA LYS A 161 -17.72 10.89 11.16
C LYS A 161 -16.48 10.11 11.61
N ILE A 162 -15.39 10.16 10.83
CA ILE A 162 -14.10 9.52 11.10
C ILE A 162 -13.26 10.40 12.03
#